data_AF-A0A0A1FEI8-F1
#
_entry.id   AF-A0A0A1FEI8-F1
#
_cell.length_a   1.000
_cell.length_b   1.000
_cell.length_c   1.000
_cell.angle_alpha   90.00
_cell.angle_beta   90.00
_cell.angle_gamma   90.00
#
_symmetry.space_group_name_H-M   'P 1'
#
loop_
_entity.id
_entity.type
_entity.pdbx_description
1 polymer ?
#
loop_
_entity_poly.entity_id
_entity_poly.type
_entity_poly.pdbx_seq_one_letter_code
_entity_poly.pdbx_strand_id
1 'polypeptide(L)'
;MDGVGQRQFIITPYAIFSFEKSHDKKHQAMKKTDTKALNVVEQVGRASLSQGQKIFNDLIRKIETERQQLTAWQEMILQHQKQYVSQFQPLIRSYNGLRAKLVRTLDAVYSAKGLSKSDQEKISHVICTVSAALIAGGEAADLKQIYNMHSHSHSHSHSHSHSHSHSHSDFDDEERDVVDAAPEQESSAVGSGASEENARHADARSAKRKKSAKAAAREAAQEEEKKNVSQSIREVYRKLASALHPDREPDTLERERKTVLMQRVNIAYDKKDLLGLLELQLEIEQIDQRKINSLSEERLKHYNKVLTEQLTELREEIAGVEADFRMRFHFSAKEALSPALAMRYLKNDIREMQQHINALKGELLAFDDVKNIRIWLKNYRI
;
A
#
# COMPACT_ATOMS: atom_id res chain seq x y z
N MET A 1 4.01 -4.35 -31.96
CA MET A 1 3.22 -3.52 -31.04
C MET A 1 2.42 -4.48 -30.20
N ASP A 2 2.72 -4.58 -28.91
CA ASP A 2 1.85 -5.09 -27.83
C ASP A 2 2.71 -5.21 -26.58
N GLY A 3 2.96 -4.04 -25.98
CA GLY A 3 3.58 -3.89 -24.67
C GLY A 3 2.50 -3.71 -23.59
N VAL A 4 1.55 -4.64 -23.51
CA VAL A 4 0.58 -4.70 -22.42
C VAL A 4 1.06 -5.81 -21.50
N GLY A 5 1.61 -5.41 -20.35
CA GLY A 5 2.21 -6.32 -19.38
C GLY A 5 1.24 -7.43 -18.99
N GLN A 6 1.55 -8.65 -19.44
CA GLN A 6 0.98 -9.86 -18.88
C GLN A 6 1.23 -9.83 -17.37
N ARG A 7 0.20 -9.55 -16.58
CA ARG A 7 0.23 -9.91 -15.16
C ARG A 7 0.28 -11.43 -15.15
N GLN A 8 1.47 -11.99 -15.00
CA GLN A 8 1.63 -13.41 -14.75
C GLN A 8 0.81 -13.72 -13.50
N PHE A 9 -0.31 -14.42 -13.69
CA PHE A 9 -1.16 -14.91 -12.62
C PHE A 9 -0.42 -16.03 -11.88
N ILE A 10 0.63 -15.67 -11.13
CA ILE A 10 1.16 -16.51 -10.06
C ILE A 10 0.19 -16.34 -8.90
N ILE A 11 -0.96 -17.01 -8.99
CA ILE A 11 -1.96 -17.01 -7.93
C ILE A 11 -1.48 -18.03 -6.90
N THR A 12 -0.72 -17.56 -5.90
CA THR A 12 -0.52 -18.33 -4.68
C THR A 12 -1.85 -18.40 -3.91
N PRO A 13 -2.31 -19.58 -3.46
CA PRO A 13 -3.58 -19.73 -2.77
C PRO A 13 -3.57 -19.26 -1.29
N TYR A 14 -2.53 -18.56 -0.84
CA TYR A 14 -2.32 -18.26 0.58
C TYR A 14 -2.02 -16.77 0.80
N ALA A 15 -3.06 -15.93 0.94
CA ALA A 15 -3.03 -14.65 1.67
C ALA A 15 -4.41 -13.94 1.76
N ILE A 16 -5.54 -14.66 1.83
CA ILE A 16 -6.88 -14.03 2.02
C ILE A 16 -7.46 -14.26 3.42
N PHE A 17 -6.77 -15.01 4.29
CA PHE A 17 -7.17 -15.15 5.69
C PHE A 17 -6.16 -14.47 6.62
N SER A 18 -6.29 -13.15 6.77
CA SER A 18 -5.90 -12.39 7.95
C SER A 18 -6.44 -10.96 7.85
N PHE A 19 -7.74 -10.80 8.07
CA PHE A 19 -8.28 -9.56 8.62
C PHE A 19 -9.42 -9.95 9.57
N GLU A 20 -9.08 -10.67 10.64
CA GLU A 20 -10.00 -10.85 11.75
C GLU A 20 -9.57 -9.94 12.90
N LYS A 21 -10.47 -8.99 13.19
CA LYS A 21 -10.54 -8.12 14.37
C LYS A 21 -9.36 -7.16 14.62
N SER A 22 -9.42 -6.00 13.99
CA SER A 22 -9.42 -4.73 14.72
C SER A 22 -9.74 -3.58 13.78
N HIS A 23 -11.03 -3.31 13.54
CA HIS A 23 -11.55 -1.96 13.27
C HIS A 23 -13.07 -2.04 13.30
N ASP A 24 -13.62 -2.16 14.51
CA ASP A 24 -14.93 -1.58 14.79
C ASP A 24 -14.72 -0.06 14.91
N LYS A 25 -14.44 0.59 13.77
CA LYS A 25 -14.56 2.03 13.64
C LYS A 25 -15.81 2.24 12.81
N LYS A 26 -16.92 2.46 13.51
CA LYS A 26 -18.01 3.27 12.98
C LYS A 26 -17.41 4.60 12.55
N HIS A 27 -16.96 4.70 11.31
CA HIS A 27 -16.80 5.97 10.64
C HIS A 27 -18.22 6.50 10.48
N GLN A 28 -18.69 7.23 11.49
CA GLN A 28 -19.81 8.14 11.30
C GLN A 28 -19.40 9.04 10.15
N ALA A 29 -20.01 8.80 8.99
CA ALA A 29 -19.99 9.73 7.89
C ALA A 29 -20.42 11.09 8.46
N MET A 30 -19.46 12.00 8.62
CA MET A 30 -19.75 13.38 8.99
C MET A 30 -20.71 13.89 7.91
N LYS A 31 -21.88 14.35 8.35
CA LYS A 31 -22.90 14.88 7.43
C LYS A 31 -22.25 16.05 6.70
N LYS A 32 -22.24 15.99 5.36
CA LYS A 32 -21.74 17.03 4.43
C LYS A 32 -22.31 18.46 4.68
N THR A 33 -23.29 18.61 5.56
CA THR A 33 -23.95 19.88 5.86
C THR A 33 -23.14 20.77 6.81
N ASP A 34 -22.35 20.20 7.72
CA ASP A 34 -21.85 20.96 8.87
C ASP A 34 -20.50 21.65 8.59
N THR A 35 -19.69 21.07 7.70
CA THR A 35 -18.38 21.62 7.32
C THR A 35 -18.50 22.93 6.51
N LYS A 36 -19.62 23.16 5.80
CA LYS A 36 -19.88 24.46 5.15
C LYS A 36 -20.03 25.60 6.16
N ALA A 37 -20.57 25.30 7.34
CA ALA A 37 -20.75 26.28 8.42
C ALA A 37 -19.42 26.60 9.14
N LEU A 38 -18.37 25.80 8.95
CA LEU A 38 -17.03 26.10 9.46
C LEU A 38 -16.24 27.10 8.61
N ASN A 39 -16.60 27.28 7.34
CA ASN A 39 -15.87 28.18 6.46
C ASN A 39 -15.99 29.62 6.95
N VAL A 40 -14.88 30.35 7.02
CA VAL A 40 -14.90 31.78 7.28
C VAL A 40 -15.47 32.49 6.04
N VAL A 41 -16.53 33.27 6.24
CA VAL A 41 -17.24 33.99 5.16
C VAL A 41 -16.98 35.49 5.27
N GLU A 42 -16.91 36.19 4.12
CA GLU A 42 -16.84 37.65 4.09
C GLU A 42 -18.02 38.29 4.82
N GLN A 43 -17.74 39.26 5.69
CA GLN A 43 -18.76 39.99 6.42
C GLN A 43 -19.11 41.29 5.69
N VAL A 44 -20.40 41.58 5.56
CA VAL A 44 -20.90 42.82 4.95
C VAL A 44 -20.30 44.02 5.70
N GLY A 45 -19.48 44.82 5.01
CA GLY A 45 -18.82 46.01 5.56
C GLY A 45 -17.38 45.83 6.08
N ARG A 46 -16.76 44.63 5.94
CA ARG A 46 -15.33 44.42 6.20
C ARG A 46 -14.56 44.10 4.90
N ALA A 47 -13.28 44.44 4.87
CA ALA A 47 -12.36 44.06 3.80
C ALA A 47 -12.27 42.54 3.62
N SER A 48 -11.79 42.11 2.45
CA SER A 48 -11.67 40.72 2.02
C SER A 48 -11.01 39.80 3.05
N LEU A 49 -11.27 38.48 2.93
CA LEU A 49 -10.75 37.46 3.85
C LEU A 49 -9.25 37.62 4.10
N SER A 50 -8.86 37.49 5.37
CA SER A 50 -7.45 37.54 5.77
C SER A 50 -6.68 36.34 5.21
N GLN A 51 -5.35 36.44 5.18
CA GLN A 51 -4.50 35.33 4.70
C GLN A 51 -4.69 34.07 5.57
N GLY A 52 -4.77 34.23 6.89
CA GLY A 52 -5.01 33.12 7.81
C GLY A 52 -6.37 32.45 7.60
N GLN A 53 -7.41 33.23 7.31
CA GLN A 53 -8.77 32.75 7.02
C GLN A 53 -8.84 31.99 5.69
N LYS A 54 -8.15 32.48 4.65
CA LYS A 54 -8.06 31.77 3.35
C LYS A 54 -7.38 30.41 3.50
N ILE A 55 -6.25 30.36 4.21
CA ILE A 55 -5.53 29.10 4.47
C ILE A 55 -6.41 28.14 5.27
N PHE A 56 -7.14 28.62 6.27
CA PHE A 56 -8.06 27.82 7.08
C PHE A 56 -9.15 27.17 6.23
N ASN A 57 -9.85 27.96 5.40
CA ASN A 57 -10.88 27.45 4.49
C ASN A 57 -10.32 26.44 3.48
N ASP A 58 -9.13 26.70 2.94
CA ASP A 58 -8.46 25.81 2.00
C ASP A 58 -8.07 24.47 2.65
N LEU A 59 -7.59 24.49 3.90
CA LEU A 59 -7.24 23.29 4.65
C LEU A 59 -8.48 22.46 4.99
N ILE A 60 -9.57 23.09 5.43
CA ILE A 60 -10.85 22.40 5.65
C ILE A 60 -11.29 21.66 4.38
N ARG A 61 -11.30 22.35 3.24
CA ARG A 61 -11.71 21.75 1.96
C ARG A 61 -10.80 20.57 1.58
N LYS A 62 -9.48 20.68 1.79
CA LYS A 62 -8.52 19.62 1.49
C LYS A 62 -8.73 18.41 2.40
N ILE A 63 -8.83 18.61 3.71
CA ILE A 63 -9.07 17.54 4.68
C ILE A 63 -10.35 16.79 4.33
N GLU A 64 -11.43 17.50 4.00
CA GLU A 64 -12.70 16.86 3.63
C GLU A 64 -12.58 16.04 2.34
N THR A 65 -11.83 16.54 1.35
CA THR A 65 -11.56 15.80 0.11
C THR A 65 -10.78 14.52 0.39
N GLU A 66 -9.71 14.59 1.19
CA GLU A 66 -8.91 13.41 1.55
C GLU A 66 -9.72 12.43 2.42
N ARG A 67 -10.61 12.90 3.32
CA ARG A 67 -11.49 12.03 4.12
C ARG A 67 -12.46 11.24 3.24
N GLN A 68 -13.03 11.90 2.22
CA GLN A 68 -13.86 11.24 1.22
C GLN A 68 -13.05 10.23 0.41
N GLN A 69 -11.80 10.55 0.06
CA GLN A 69 -10.91 9.65 -0.65
C GLN A 69 -10.57 8.40 0.17
N LEU A 70 -10.24 8.56 1.46
CA LEU A 70 -9.99 7.46 2.39
C LEU A 70 -11.22 6.55 2.52
N THR A 71 -12.40 7.14 2.69
CA THR A 71 -13.67 6.40 2.77
C THR A 71 -13.93 5.63 1.48
N ALA A 72 -13.73 6.26 0.32
CA ALA A 72 -13.88 5.62 -0.98
C ALA A 72 -12.92 4.43 -1.15
N TRP A 73 -11.68 4.54 -0.66
CA TRP A 73 -10.74 3.42 -0.61
C TRP A 73 -11.24 2.28 0.28
N GLN A 74 -11.65 2.57 1.50
CA GLN A 74 -12.14 1.56 2.46
C GLN A 74 -13.37 0.82 1.92
N GLU A 75 -14.37 1.53 1.40
CA GLU A 75 -15.57 0.94 0.81
C GLU A 75 -15.24 0.09 -0.42
N MET A 76 -14.37 0.62 -1.30
CA MET A 76 -13.94 -0.08 -2.49
C MET A 76 -13.24 -1.39 -2.16
N ILE A 77 -12.34 -1.41 -1.17
CA ILE A 77 -11.62 -2.62 -0.77
C ILE A 77 -12.59 -3.73 -0.35
N LEU A 78 -13.61 -3.39 0.44
CA LEU A 78 -14.65 -4.34 0.87
C LEU A 78 -15.44 -4.89 -0.33
N GLN A 79 -15.84 -4.01 -1.25
CA GLN A 79 -16.55 -4.41 -2.46
C GLN A 79 -15.69 -5.28 -3.38
N HIS A 80 -14.42 -4.90 -3.57
CA HIS A 80 -13.44 -5.61 -4.36
C HIS A 80 -13.22 -7.01 -3.80
N GLN A 81 -12.98 -7.15 -2.49
CA GLN A 81 -12.81 -8.45 -1.85
C GLN A 81 -14.04 -9.35 -2.04
N LYS A 82 -15.25 -8.79 -1.83
CA LYS A 82 -16.49 -9.54 -2.04
C LYS A 82 -16.62 -10.04 -3.47
N GLN A 83 -16.36 -9.20 -4.48
CA GLN A 83 -16.45 -9.60 -5.88
C GLN A 83 -15.34 -10.57 -6.28
N TYR A 84 -14.12 -10.36 -5.79
CA TYR A 84 -12.99 -11.23 -6.04
C TYR A 84 -13.28 -12.66 -5.55
N VAL A 85 -13.76 -12.81 -4.32
CA VAL A 85 -14.08 -14.13 -3.74
C VAL A 85 -15.32 -14.77 -4.37
N SER A 86 -16.38 -13.99 -4.61
CA SER A 86 -17.65 -14.55 -5.09
C SER A 86 -17.70 -14.81 -6.60
N GLN A 87 -16.92 -14.08 -7.41
CA GLN A 87 -16.98 -14.16 -8.87
C GLN A 87 -15.65 -14.61 -9.47
N PHE A 88 -14.55 -13.92 -9.15
CA PHE A 88 -13.28 -14.16 -9.83
C PHE A 88 -12.61 -15.48 -9.41
N GLN A 89 -12.59 -15.79 -8.12
CA GLN A 89 -12.01 -17.02 -7.58
C GLN A 89 -12.67 -18.30 -8.13
N PRO A 90 -14.02 -18.42 -8.20
CA PRO A 90 -14.67 -19.54 -8.87
C PRO A 90 -14.29 -19.68 -10.34
N LEU A 91 -14.11 -18.57 -11.06
CA LEU A 91 -13.66 -18.60 -12.46
C LEU A 91 -12.23 -19.14 -12.58
N ILE A 92 -11.31 -18.70 -11.71
CA ILE A 92 -9.94 -19.25 -11.67
C ILE A 92 -9.98 -20.77 -11.46
N ARG A 93 -10.76 -21.25 -10.47
CA ARG A 93 -10.90 -22.69 -10.21
C ARG A 93 -11.49 -23.44 -11.41
N SER A 94 -12.51 -22.89 -12.05
CA SER A 94 -13.09 -23.47 -13.26
C SER A 94 -12.08 -23.52 -14.41
N TYR A 95 -11.30 -22.46 -14.59
CA TYR A 95 -10.29 -22.36 -15.64
C TYR A 95 -9.18 -23.39 -15.41
N ASN A 96 -8.65 -23.49 -14.20
CA ASN A 96 -7.63 -24.48 -13.86
C ASN A 96 -8.15 -25.91 -13.96
N GLY A 97 -9.40 -26.18 -13.57
CA GLY A 97 -10.04 -27.48 -13.79
C GLY A 97 -10.12 -27.87 -15.27
N LEU A 98 -10.40 -26.92 -16.16
CA LEU A 98 -10.38 -27.15 -17.61
C LEU A 98 -8.95 -27.37 -18.12
N ARG A 99 -7.96 -26.63 -17.63
CA ARG A 99 -6.54 -26.84 -17.98
C ARG A 99 -6.04 -28.21 -17.53
N ALA A 100 -6.48 -28.69 -16.36
CA ALA A 100 -6.20 -30.04 -15.90
C ALA A 100 -6.88 -31.08 -16.83
N LYS A 101 -8.11 -30.84 -17.28
CA LYS A 101 -8.77 -31.68 -18.30
C LYS A 101 -8.01 -31.69 -19.63
N LEU A 102 -7.49 -30.55 -20.06
CA LEU A 102 -6.64 -30.43 -21.26
C LEU A 102 -5.41 -31.31 -21.15
N VAL A 103 -4.66 -31.22 -20.03
CA VAL A 103 -3.48 -32.06 -19.79
C VAL A 103 -3.83 -33.55 -19.90
N ARG A 104 -4.90 -34.00 -19.22
CA ARG A 104 -5.32 -35.42 -19.28
C ARG A 104 -5.76 -35.86 -20.67
N THR A 105 -6.40 -34.97 -21.43
CA THR A 105 -6.83 -35.26 -22.82
C THR A 105 -5.61 -35.43 -23.73
N LEU A 106 -4.62 -34.55 -23.59
CA LEU A 106 -3.38 -34.62 -24.36
C LEU A 106 -2.53 -35.84 -24.00
N ASP A 107 -2.43 -36.17 -22.71
CA ASP A 107 -1.75 -37.38 -22.21
C ASP A 107 -2.41 -38.66 -22.77
N ALA A 108 -3.74 -38.75 -22.73
CA ALA A 108 -4.48 -39.89 -23.28
C ALA A 108 -4.25 -40.10 -24.79
N VAL A 109 -4.08 -39.00 -25.54
CA VAL A 109 -3.88 -39.02 -27.00
C VAL A 109 -2.40 -39.13 -27.37
N TYR A 110 -1.45 -38.91 -26.46
CA TYR A 110 -0.01 -38.91 -26.74
C TYR A 110 0.49 -40.17 -27.46
N SER A 111 -0.07 -41.35 -27.13
CA SER A 111 0.27 -42.63 -27.74
C SER A 111 -0.71 -43.09 -28.85
N ALA A 112 -1.62 -42.22 -29.29
CA ALA A 112 -2.61 -42.57 -30.31
C ALA A 112 -1.97 -42.79 -31.69
N LYS A 113 -2.52 -43.74 -32.47
CA LYS A 113 -2.06 -44.01 -33.84
C LYS A 113 -2.30 -42.78 -34.72
N GLY A 114 -1.24 -42.31 -35.39
CA GLY A 114 -1.30 -41.20 -36.35
C GLY A 114 -0.70 -39.87 -35.86
N LEU A 115 -0.06 -39.83 -34.70
CA LEU A 115 0.78 -38.69 -34.30
C LEU A 115 2.22 -38.91 -34.76
N SER A 116 2.87 -37.85 -35.25
CA SER A 116 4.30 -37.87 -35.53
C SER A 116 5.10 -37.66 -34.25
N LYS A 117 6.41 -37.96 -34.26
CA LYS A 117 7.31 -37.65 -33.14
C LYS A 117 7.31 -36.15 -32.80
N SER A 118 7.25 -35.28 -33.82
CA SER A 118 7.16 -33.83 -33.61
C SER A 118 5.85 -33.41 -32.94
N ASP A 119 4.73 -34.06 -33.27
CA ASP A 119 3.44 -33.81 -32.59
C ASP A 119 3.51 -34.23 -31.11
N GLN A 120 4.17 -35.37 -30.81
CA GLN A 120 4.38 -35.86 -29.45
C GLN A 120 5.27 -34.93 -28.60
N GLU A 121 6.33 -34.38 -29.20
CA GLU A 121 7.18 -33.37 -28.55
C GLU A 121 6.38 -32.12 -28.19
N LYS A 122 5.57 -31.60 -29.12
CA LYS A 122 4.67 -30.45 -28.87
C LYS A 122 3.65 -30.73 -27.77
N ILE A 123 3.04 -31.92 -27.79
CA ILE A 123 2.12 -32.35 -26.73
C ILE A 123 2.84 -32.36 -25.37
N SER A 124 4.03 -32.94 -25.30
CA SER A 124 4.81 -33.02 -24.05
C SER A 124 5.21 -31.64 -23.55
N HIS A 125 5.61 -30.73 -24.45
CA HIS A 125 5.91 -29.34 -24.08
C HIS A 125 4.70 -28.62 -23.47
N VAL A 126 3.51 -28.78 -24.07
CA VAL A 126 2.26 -28.19 -23.56
C VAL A 126 1.90 -28.80 -22.21
N ILE A 127 1.96 -30.12 -22.07
CA ILE A 127 1.68 -30.84 -20.81
C ILE A 127 2.62 -30.34 -19.70
N CYS A 128 3.93 -30.25 -19.97
CA CYS A 128 4.90 -29.77 -19.00
C CYS A 128 4.63 -28.32 -18.59
N THR A 129 4.42 -27.43 -19.55
CA THR A 129 4.18 -26.00 -19.30
C THR A 129 2.91 -25.78 -18.48
N VAL A 130 1.81 -26.43 -18.88
CA VAL A 130 0.51 -26.28 -18.21
C VAL A 130 0.53 -26.92 -16.82
N SER A 131 1.10 -28.11 -16.69
CA SER A 131 1.14 -28.83 -15.41
C SER A 131 2.06 -28.14 -14.41
N ALA A 132 3.21 -27.61 -14.82
CA ALA A 132 4.10 -26.85 -13.93
C ALA A 132 3.38 -25.66 -13.28
N ALA A 133 2.60 -24.91 -14.07
CA ALA A 133 1.81 -23.79 -13.57
C ALA A 133 0.67 -24.23 -12.62
N LEU A 134 0.00 -25.36 -12.89
CA LEU A 134 -1.07 -25.90 -12.03
C LEU A 134 -0.52 -26.47 -10.71
N ILE A 135 0.62 -27.16 -10.77
CA ILE A 135 1.30 -27.73 -9.59
C ILE A 135 1.78 -26.62 -8.65
N ALA A 136 2.34 -25.54 -9.19
CA ALA A 136 2.74 -24.37 -8.40
C ALA A 136 1.55 -23.71 -7.67
N GLY A 137 0.34 -23.79 -8.25
CA GLY A 137 -0.91 -23.33 -7.63
C GLY A 137 -1.49 -24.28 -6.58
N GLY A 138 -0.85 -25.42 -6.30
CA GLY A 138 -1.31 -26.41 -5.33
C GLY A 138 -2.47 -27.29 -5.83
N GLU A 139 -2.75 -27.30 -7.13
CA GLU A 139 -3.83 -28.10 -7.71
C GLU A 139 -3.36 -29.48 -8.18
N ALA A 140 -4.19 -30.50 -7.93
CA ALA A 140 -4.19 -31.81 -8.59
C ALA A 140 -2.89 -32.64 -8.49
N ALA A 141 -2.80 -33.50 -7.46
CA ALA A 141 -1.65 -34.39 -7.22
C ALA A 141 -1.38 -35.37 -8.38
N ASP A 142 -2.41 -35.76 -9.13
CA ASP A 142 -2.31 -36.62 -10.31
C ASP A 142 -1.54 -35.94 -11.46
N LEU A 143 -1.58 -34.61 -11.57
CA LEU A 143 -0.83 -33.88 -12.61
C LEU A 143 0.68 -33.94 -12.38
N LYS A 144 1.16 -34.16 -11.15
CA LYS A 144 2.59 -34.34 -10.89
C LYS A 144 3.13 -35.59 -11.57
N GLN A 145 2.35 -36.67 -11.57
CA GLN A 145 2.74 -37.92 -12.24
C GLN A 145 2.83 -37.73 -13.75
N ILE A 146 1.79 -37.11 -14.35
CA ILE A 146 1.76 -36.81 -15.78
C ILE A 146 2.94 -35.88 -16.16
N TYR A 147 3.16 -34.83 -15.38
CA TYR A 147 4.31 -33.94 -15.58
C TYR A 147 5.64 -34.69 -15.57
N ASN A 148 5.87 -35.57 -14.59
CA ASN A 148 7.11 -36.33 -14.51
C ASN A 148 7.33 -37.22 -15.74
N MET A 149 6.28 -37.93 -16.20
CA MET A 149 6.35 -38.78 -17.39
C MET A 149 6.75 -37.99 -18.65
N HIS A 150 6.15 -36.83 -18.86
CA HIS A 150 6.44 -36.00 -20.05
C HIS A 150 7.74 -35.19 -19.93
N SER A 151 8.15 -34.82 -18.71
CA SER A 151 9.41 -34.09 -18.48
C SER A 151 10.63 -34.90 -18.90
N HIS A 152 10.59 -36.23 -18.72
CA HIS A 152 11.68 -37.13 -19.10
C HIS A 152 11.74 -37.35 -20.62
N SER A 153 10.58 -37.38 -21.29
CA SER A 153 10.53 -37.41 -22.76
C SER A 153 11.04 -36.10 -23.40
N HIS A 154 10.87 -34.96 -22.72
CA HIS A 154 11.32 -33.64 -23.18
C HIS A 154 12.81 -33.38 -22.88
N SER A 155 13.38 -34.04 -21.87
CA SER A 155 14.79 -33.84 -21.48
C SER A 155 15.80 -34.47 -22.46
N HIS A 156 15.37 -35.42 -23.30
CA HIS A 156 16.24 -36.10 -24.26
C HIS A 156 16.47 -35.36 -25.59
N SER A 157 15.79 -34.23 -25.85
CA SER A 157 15.98 -33.47 -27.11
C SER A 157 16.99 -32.32 -27.03
N HIS A 158 17.57 -32.02 -25.85
CA HIS A 158 18.53 -30.93 -25.68
C HIS A 158 19.82 -31.26 -24.90
N SER A 159 20.14 -32.53 -24.65
CA SER A 159 21.43 -32.91 -24.08
C SER A 159 22.54 -33.01 -25.14
N HIS A 160 22.84 -31.90 -25.80
CA HIS A 160 24.14 -31.62 -26.41
C HIS A 160 24.58 -30.22 -25.99
N SER A 161 24.90 -30.05 -24.71
CA SER A 161 25.82 -29.01 -24.28
C SER A 161 26.71 -29.56 -23.17
N HIS A 162 27.97 -29.14 -23.21
CA HIS A 162 29.13 -29.81 -22.66
C HIS A 162 29.06 -30.11 -21.15
N SER A 163 29.34 -31.37 -20.81
CA SER A 163 30.05 -31.71 -19.59
C SER A 163 31.40 -30.98 -19.55
N HIS A 164 31.57 -30.09 -18.58
CA HIS A 164 32.87 -29.89 -17.96
C HIS A 164 32.73 -30.11 -16.45
N SER A 165 32.99 -31.35 -16.06
CA SER A 165 33.57 -31.67 -14.77
C SER A 165 34.90 -30.95 -14.63
N HIS A 166 35.10 -30.16 -13.58
CA HIS A 166 36.42 -29.96 -12.99
C HIS A 166 36.35 -30.26 -11.49
N SER A 167 37.11 -31.28 -11.16
CA SER A 167 37.36 -31.88 -9.87
C SER A 167 38.15 -30.94 -8.97
N HIS A 168 37.88 -31.04 -7.68
CA HIS A 168 38.81 -30.68 -6.61
C HIS A 168 40.11 -31.49 -6.71
N SER A 169 41.25 -30.86 -6.41
CA SER A 169 42.38 -31.43 -5.68
C SER A 169 43.40 -30.33 -5.33
N ASP A 170 43.59 -30.14 -4.02
CA ASP A 170 44.84 -29.93 -3.26
C ASP A 170 46.00 -29.13 -3.89
N PHE A 171 46.52 -28.12 -3.18
CA PHE A 171 47.94 -27.99 -2.83
C PHE A 171 48.19 -26.88 -1.79
N ASP A 172 48.74 -27.33 -0.66
CA ASP A 172 49.68 -26.76 0.30
C ASP A 172 49.45 -25.44 1.08
N ASP A 173 49.37 -25.70 2.39
CA ASP A 173 49.83 -25.03 3.61
C ASP A 173 51.24 -24.40 3.51
N GLU A 174 51.45 -23.25 4.16
CA GLU A 174 52.57 -23.01 5.09
C GLU A 174 52.46 -21.62 5.81
N GLU A 175 52.27 -21.70 7.14
CA GLU A 175 52.85 -20.96 8.28
C GLU A 175 53.31 -19.49 8.13
N ARG A 176 52.76 -18.53 8.91
CA ARG A 176 52.99 -18.13 10.34
C ARG A 176 54.23 -17.26 10.62
N ASP A 177 53.94 -16.12 11.27
CA ASP A 177 54.74 -15.26 12.19
C ASP A 177 56.13 -14.78 11.70
N VAL A 178 56.59 -13.54 11.95
CA VAL A 178 57.23 -13.11 13.21
C VAL A 178 57.24 -11.57 13.33
N VAL A 179 57.14 -11.16 14.59
CA VAL A 179 57.25 -9.86 15.29
C VAL A 179 58.48 -8.95 15.00
N ASP A 180 58.22 -7.65 15.15
CA ASP A 180 58.95 -6.57 15.88
C ASP A 180 60.45 -6.27 15.63
N ALA A 181 60.77 -4.99 15.34
CA ALA A 181 61.82 -4.19 16.00
C ALA A 181 62.15 -2.88 15.21
N ALA A 182 62.09 -1.74 15.90
CA ALA A 182 62.75 -0.46 15.57
C ALA A 182 64.29 -0.57 15.82
N PRO A 183 65.19 0.43 15.54
CA PRO A 183 65.11 1.83 16.01
C PRO A 183 65.82 2.96 15.18
N GLU A 184 65.52 4.21 15.60
CA GLU A 184 66.35 5.43 15.71
C GLU A 184 67.17 6.05 14.53
N GLN A 185 66.97 7.36 14.27
CA GLN A 185 67.97 8.42 14.52
C GLN A 185 67.46 9.88 14.31
N GLU A 186 68.03 10.80 15.09
CA GLU A 186 67.70 12.22 15.33
C GLU A 186 67.98 13.21 14.17
N SER A 187 67.26 14.35 14.13
CA SER A 187 67.82 15.69 14.49
C SER A 187 67.00 16.91 13.98
N SER A 188 66.78 17.84 14.92
CA SER A 188 66.59 19.31 14.83
C SER A 188 65.77 19.99 13.71
N ALA A 189 64.73 20.74 14.10
CA ALA A 189 64.58 22.18 13.80
C ALA A 189 63.37 22.81 14.54
N VAL A 190 63.62 23.95 15.19
CA VAL A 190 62.67 24.81 15.91
C VAL A 190 61.91 25.73 14.93
N GLY A 191 60.63 26.01 15.19
CA GLY A 191 60.05 27.33 14.90
C GLY A 191 58.72 27.39 14.14
N SER A 192 57.69 27.93 14.81
CA SER A 192 56.52 28.64 14.25
C SER A 192 55.55 27.88 13.32
N GLY A 193 54.72 26.98 13.88
CA GLY A 193 53.51 26.46 13.23
C GLY A 193 52.27 26.35 14.13
N ALA A 194 52.41 26.58 15.44
CA ALA A 194 51.39 26.24 16.43
C ALA A 194 50.22 27.24 16.57
N SER A 195 50.24 28.39 15.86
CA SER A 195 49.21 29.43 16.04
C SER A 195 48.06 29.31 15.01
N GLU A 196 48.35 28.90 13.77
CA GLU A 196 47.33 28.81 12.72
C GLU A 196 46.49 27.53 12.78
N GLU A 197 47.08 26.42 13.24
CA GLU A 197 46.36 25.16 13.43
C GLU A 197 45.39 25.27 14.63
N ASN A 198 45.81 25.92 15.71
CA ASN A 198 44.95 26.19 16.87
C ASN A 198 43.79 27.15 16.55
N ALA A 199 44.02 28.17 15.70
CA ALA A 199 42.97 29.07 15.25
C ALA A 199 41.93 28.35 14.38
N ARG A 200 42.36 27.48 13.46
CA ARG A 200 41.45 26.65 12.63
C ARG A 200 40.67 25.63 13.45
N HIS A 201 41.28 25.03 14.48
CA HIS A 201 40.58 24.14 15.40
C HIS A 201 39.59 24.87 16.32
N ALA A 202 39.88 26.12 16.72
CA ALA A 202 38.97 26.95 17.50
C ALA A 202 37.72 27.37 16.69
N ASP A 203 37.91 27.78 15.44
CA ASP A 203 36.80 28.14 14.54
C ASP A 203 35.92 26.93 14.18
N ALA A 204 36.52 25.77 13.92
CA ALA A 204 35.79 24.53 13.67
C ALA A 204 34.96 24.06 14.89
N ARG A 205 35.50 24.20 16.11
CA ARG A 205 34.79 23.88 17.36
C ARG A 205 33.67 24.89 17.65
N SER A 206 33.88 26.17 17.37
CA SER A 206 32.86 27.23 17.46
C SER A 206 31.70 27.01 16.48
N ALA A 207 32.00 26.66 15.23
CA ALA A 207 31.00 26.33 14.22
C ALA A 207 30.21 25.05 14.55
N LYS A 208 30.85 24.00 15.09
CA LYS A 208 30.17 22.79 15.60
C LYS A 208 29.24 23.09 16.78
N ARG A 209 29.68 23.90 17.75
CA ARG A 209 28.85 24.34 18.89
C ARG A 209 27.67 25.22 18.45
N LYS A 210 27.86 26.12 17.47
CA LYS A 210 26.76 26.92 16.90
C LYS A 210 25.74 26.06 16.14
N LYS A 211 26.18 25.02 15.42
CA LYS A 211 25.28 24.04 14.78
C LYS A 211 24.47 23.24 15.82
N SER A 212 25.08 22.86 16.94
CA SER A 212 24.41 22.16 18.05
C SER A 212 23.44 23.06 18.82
N ALA A 213 23.82 24.30 19.13
CA ALA A 213 22.94 25.27 19.80
C ALA A 213 21.73 25.67 18.93
N LYS A 214 21.93 25.80 17.61
CA LYS A 214 20.84 26.06 16.66
C LYS A 214 19.90 24.86 16.51
N ALA A 215 20.42 23.62 16.59
CA ALA A 215 19.60 22.42 16.59
C ALA A 215 18.77 22.31 17.89
N ALA A 216 19.38 22.53 19.05
CA ALA A 216 18.70 22.53 20.35
C ALA A 216 17.65 23.65 20.46
N ALA A 217 17.94 24.87 19.96
CA ALA A 217 16.98 25.95 19.92
C ALA A 217 15.80 25.65 18.97
N ARG A 218 16.06 24.96 17.86
CA ARG A 218 15.02 24.51 16.92
C ARG A 218 14.16 23.40 17.52
N GLU A 219 14.77 22.48 18.26
CA GLU A 219 14.08 21.40 18.97
C GLU A 219 13.22 21.95 20.12
N ALA A 220 13.76 22.86 20.93
CA ALA A 220 13.02 23.56 21.98
C ALA A 220 11.84 24.36 21.41
N ALA A 221 12.05 25.09 20.31
CA ALA A 221 10.97 25.79 19.63
C ALA A 221 9.90 24.83 19.08
N GLN A 222 10.29 23.68 18.51
CA GLN A 222 9.35 22.65 18.06
C GLN A 222 8.56 22.04 19.22
N GLU A 223 9.19 21.84 20.37
CA GLU A 223 8.55 21.26 21.55
C GLU A 223 7.58 22.23 22.22
N GLU A 224 7.96 23.51 22.32
CA GLU A 224 7.08 24.59 22.75
C GLU A 224 5.88 24.77 21.81
N GLU A 225 6.12 24.66 20.50
CA GLU A 225 5.07 24.75 19.49
C GLU A 225 4.11 23.54 19.54
N LYS A 226 4.62 22.32 19.79
CA LYS A 226 3.80 21.12 20.03
C LYS A 226 2.95 21.27 21.31
N LYS A 227 3.52 21.86 22.36
CA LYS A 227 2.78 22.18 23.59
C LYS A 227 1.65 23.17 23.30
N ASN A 228 1.90 24.25 22.56
CA ASN A 228 0.89 25.23 22.19
C ASN A 228 -0.22 24.64 21.32
N VAL A 229 0.13 23.78 20.36
CA VAL A 229 -0.83 23.00 19.56
C VAL A 229 -1.72 22.14 20.48
N SER A 230 -1.13 21.38 21.40
CA SER A 230 -1.88 20.54 22.34
C SER A 230 -2.76 21.35 23.29
N GLN A 231 -2.33 22.56 23.66
CA GLN A 231 -3.12 23.48 24.48
C GLN A 231 -4.35 23.98 23.73
N SER A 232 -4.23 24.35 22.45
CA SER A 232 -5.37 24.82 21.64
C SER A 232 -6.47 23.75 21.51
N ILE A 233 -6.09 22.49 21.28
CA ILE A 233 -7.03 21.34 21.23
C ILE A 233 -7.66 21.12 22.61
N ARG A 234 -6.87 21.17 23.69
CA ARG A 234 -7.35 21.00 25.07
C ARG A 234 -8.34 22.09 25.47
N GLU A 235 -8.13 23.33 25.04
CA GLU A 235 -9.06 24.43 25.31
C GLU A 235 -10.41 24.24 24.61
N VAL A 236 -10.38 23.81 23.35
CA VAL A 236 -11.60 23.47 22.57
C VAL A 236 -12.34 22.33 23.26
N TYR A 237 -11.63 21.25 23.62
CA TYR A 237 -12.19 20.11 24.35
C TYR A 237 -12.80 20.51 25.70
N ARG A 238 -12.09 21.30 26.52
CA ARG A 238 -12.59 21.73 27.84
C ARG A 238 -13.90 22.53 27.72
N LYS A 239 -14.03 23.37 26.69
CA LYS A 239 -15.26 24.13 26.42
C LYS A 239 -16.42 23.23 26.00
N LEU A 240 -16.15 22.22 25.17
CA LEU A 240 -17.13 21.20 24.78
C LEU A 240 -17.57 20.36 25.98
N ALA A 241 -16.62 19.80 26.73
CA ALA A 241 -16.87 18.96 27.89
C ALA A 241 -17.68 19.71 28.97
N SER A 242 -17.40 21.01 29.18
CA SER A 242 -18.16 21.82 30.12
C SER A 242 -19.61 22.08 29.68
N ALA A 243 -19.89 22.15 28.37
CA ALA A 243 -21.23 22.41 27.84
C ALA A 243 -22.08 21.14 27.69
N LEU A 244 -21.42 20.02 27.39
CA LEU A 244 -22.05 18.73 27.11
C LEU A 244 -22.03 17.75 28.29
N HIS A 245 -21.73 18.20 29.50
CA HIS A 245 -21.63 17.32 30.68
C HIS A 245 -22.99 16.66 30.99
N PRO A 246 -23.14 15.32 30.86
CA PRO A 246 -24.44 14.65 30.99
C PRO A 246 -25.06 14.77 32.38
N ASP A 247 -24.24 14.81 33.45
CA ASP A 247 -24.75 14.86 34.83
C ASP A 247 -25.34 16.21 35.26
N ARG A 248 -25.22 17.24 34.41
CA ARG A 248 -25.82 18.55 34.67
C ARG A 248 -27.21 18.69 34.05
N GLU A 249 -27.69 17.68 33.33
CA GLU A 249 -28.98 17.73 32.63
C GLU A 249 -30.08 17.00 33.42
N PRO A 250 -31.19 17.68 33.77
CA PRO A 250 -32.31 17.07 34.48
C PRO A 250 -33.25 16.28 33.56
N ASP A 251 -33.30 16.59 32.27
CA ASP A 251 -34.11 15.86 31.28
C ASP A 251 -33.38 14.61 30.76
N THR A 252 -34.07 13.48 30.79
CA THR A 252 -33.59 12.17 30.35
C THR A 252 -33.24 12.12 28.86
N LEU A 253 -34.05 12.74 27.99
CA LEU A 253 -33.82 12.70 26.55
C LEU A 253 -32.63 13.57 26.13
N GLU A 254 -32.52 14.78 26.71
CA GLU A 254 -31.36 15.64 26.48
C GLU A 254 -30.09 15.09 27.12
N ARG A 255 -30.18 14.33 28.23
CA ARG A 255 -29.04 13.60 28.80
C ARG A 255 -28.51 12.52 27.86
N GLU A 256 -29.38 11.75 27.21
CA GLU A 256 -28.97 10.76 26.21
C GLU A 256 -28.30 11.44 25.00
N ARG A 257 -28.90 12.52 24.49
CA ARG A 257 -28.34 13.32 23.40
C ARG A 257 -26.94 13.86 23.74
N LYS A 258 -26.78 14.46 24.93
CA LYS A 258 -25.49 14.95 25.43
C LYS A 258 -24.47 13.84 25.63
N THR A 259 -24.91 12.65 26.05
CA THR A 259 -24.02 11.49 26.21
C THR A 259 -23.43 11.08 24.86
N VAL A 260 -24.24 11.00 23.80
CA VAL A 260 -23.77 10.69 22.44
C VAL A 260 -22.82 11.78 21.92
N LEU A 261 -23.14 13.05 22.14
CA LEU A 261 -22.29 14.17 21.74
C LEU A 261 -20.95 14.14 22.50
N MET A 262 -20.97 13.88 23.81
CA MET A 262 -19.76 13.79 24.63
C MET A 262 -18.87 12.61 24.21
N GLN A 263 -19.46 11.47 23.85
CA GLN A 263 -18.71 10.35 23.27
C GLN A 263 -18.01 10.77 21.96
N ARG A 264 -18.69 11.50 21.07
CA ARG A 264 -18.08 12.04 19.85
C ARG A 264 -16.93 13.01 20.15
N VAL A 265 -17.10 13.88 21.16
CA VAL A 265 -16.05 14.81 21.63
C VAL A 265 -14.82 14.04 22.12
N ASN A 266 -15.02 12.98 22.92
CA ASN A 266 -13.91 12.16 23.43
C ASN A 266 -13.16 11.47 22.29
N ILE A 267 -13.88 10.87 21.33
CA ILE A 267 -13.27 10.23 20.16
C ILE A 267 -12.46 11.23 19.33
N ALA A 268 -12.98 12.44 19.12
CA ALA A 268 -12.27 13.49 18.39
C ALA A 268 -11.03 13.96 19.17
N TYR A 269 -11.13 14.09 20.50
CA TYR A 269 -10.00 14.48 21.35
C TYR A 269 -8.87 13.44 21.35
N ASP A 270 -9.21 12.15 21.48
CA ASP A 270 -8.24 11.06 21.50
C ASP A 270 -7.48 10.96 20.17
N LYS A 271 -8.19 11.22 19.05
CA LYS A 271 -7.59 11.28 17.70
C LYS A 271 -6.88 12.61 17.41
N LYS A 272 -6.86 13.55 18.35
CA LYS A 272 -6.38 14.93 18.14
C LYS A 272 -7.07 15.60 16.93
N ASP A 273 -8.33 15.27 16.68
CA ASP A 273 -9.14 15.76 15.56
C ASP A 273 -9.67 17.18 15.83
N LEU A 274 -8.84 18.20 15.62
CA LEU A 274 -9.23 19.60 15.76
C LEU A 274 -10.44 19.96 14.89
N LEU A 275 -10.49 19.51 13.63
CA LEU A 275 -11.62 19.80 12.74
C LEU A 275 -12.92 19.23 13.33
N GLY A 276 -12.90 17.96 13.73
CA GLY A 276 -14.05 17.30 14.37
C GLY A 276 -14.50 17.99 15.66
N LEU A 277 -13.57 18.49 16.47
CA LEU A 277 -13.90 19.26 17.67
C LEU A 277 -14.54 20.62 17.33
N LEU A 278 -14.08 21.31 16.28
CA LEU A 278 -14.68 22.57 15.84
C LEU A 278 -16.07 22.37 15.24
N GLU A 279 -16.29 21.28 14.49
CA GLU A 279 -17.62 20.92 13.99
C GLU A 279 -18.60 20.65 15.13
N LEU A 280 -18.17 19.90 16.14
CA LEU A 280 -18.97 19.64 17.34
C LEU A 280 -19.31 20.93 18.09
N GLN A 281 -18.42 21.94 18.10
CA GLN A 281 -18.71 23.24 18.69
C GLN A 281 -19.78 24.04 17.94
N LEU A 282 -19.89 23.86 16.62
CA LEU A 282 -20.96 24.44 15.82
C LEU A 282 -22.29 23.70 15.99
N GLU A 283 -22.25 22.36 16.01
CA GLU A 283 -23.46 21.52 16.14
C GLU A 283 -24.21 21.79 17.45
N ILE A 284 -23.50 22.20 18.50
CA ILE A 284 -24.09 22.54 19.80
C ILE A 284 -24.41 24.03 19.97
N GLU A 285 -24.34 24.82 18.89
CA GLU A 285 -24.57 26.27 18.85
C GLU A 285 -23.68 27.10 19.82
N GLN A 286 -22.64 26.49 20.40
CA GLN A 286 -21.70 27.18 21.29
C GLN A 286 -20.83 28.19 20.51
N ILE A 287 -20.68 27.96 19.20
CA ILE A 287 -20.08 28.86 18.22
C ILE A 287 -21.13 29.22 17.17
N ASP A 288 -21.10 30.47 16.73
CA ASP A 288 -21.90 30.98 15.60
C ASP A 288 -20.92 31.47 14.52
N GLN A 289 -21.39 31.61 13.27
CA GLN A 289 -20.57 32.05 12.12
C GLN A 289 -19.80 33.33 12.43
N ARG A 290 -20.37 34.23 13.23
CA ARG A 290 -19.73 35.47 13.70
C ARG A 290 -18.47 35.22 14.53
N LYS A 291 -18.48 34.20 15.40
CA LYS A 291 -17.33 33.80 16.24
C LYS A 291 -16.23 33.13 15.41
N ILE A 292 -16.59 32.38 14.37
CA ILE A 292 -15.63 31.83 13.39
C ILE A 292 -14.97 32.97 12.60
N ASN A 293 -15.78 33.91 12.13
CA ASN A 293 -15.27 35.06 11.39
C ASN A 293 -14.46 36.04 12.25
N SER A 294 -14.62 36.00 13.58
CA SER A 294 -13.88 36.83 14.54
C SER A 294 -12.68 36.12 15.18
N LEU A 295 -12.26 34.96 14.68
CA LEU A 295 -11.04 34.29 15.16
C LEU A 295 -9.82 35.21 14.95
N SER A 296 -8.97 35.33 15.98
CA SER A 296 -7.73 36.10 15.86
C SER A 296 -6.74 35.42 14.91
N GLU A 297 -5.88 36.20 14.26
CA GLU A 297 -4.83 35.67 13.38
C GLU A 297 -3.88 34.72 14.11
N GLU A 298 -3.58 34.99 15.38
CA GLU A 298 -2.79 34.07 16.21
C GLU A 298 -3.48 32.71 16.35
N ARG A 299 -4.78 32.68 16.63
CA ARG A 299 -5.52 31.42 16.77
C ARG A 299 -5.65 30.69 15.44
N LEU A 300 -5.89 31.41 14.35
CA LEU A 300 -5.92 30.85 13.00
C LEU A 300 -4.56 30.25 12.61
N LYS A 301 -3.44 30.89 12.97
CA LYS A 301 -2.10 30.35 12.74
C LYS A 301 -1.91 28.99 13.42
N HIS A 302 -2.34 28.86 14.68
CA HIS A 302 -2.27 27.59 15.40
C HIS A 302 -3.18 26.52 14.77
N TYR A 303 -4.42 26.89 14.42
CA TYR A 303 -5.35 25.96 13.78
C TYR A 303 -4.85 25.48 12.42
N ASN A 304 -4.36 26.39 11.58
CA ASN A 304 -3.80 26.06 10.28
C ASN A 304 -2.62 25.09 10.39
N LYS A 305 -1.81 25.23 11.45
CA LYS A 305 -0.72 24.28 11.71
C LYS A 305 -1.26 22.88 11.99
N VAL A 306 -2.19 22.75 12.94
CA VAL A 306 -2.79 21.44 13.29
C VAL A 306 -3.48 20.80 12.10
N LEU A 307 -4.27 21.58 11.36
CA LEU A 307 -4.96 21.10 10.16
C LEU A 307 -3.97 20.66 9.07
N THR A 308 -2.80 21.30 8.96
CA THR A 308 -1.74 20.87 8.02
C THR A 308 -1.10 19.55 8.46
N GLU A 309 -0.86 19.36 9.76
CA GLU A 309 -0.37 18.10 10.32
C GLU A 309 -1.38 16.97 10.07
N GLN A 310 -2.66 17.20 10.36
CA GLN A 310 -3.74 16.25 10.10
C GLN A 310 -3.90 15.91 8.61
N LEU A 311 -3.77 16.90 7.72
CA LEU A 311 -3.81 16.66 6.29
C LEU A 311 -2.67 15.75 5.83
N THR A 312 -1.49 15.92 6.44
CA THR A 312 -0.32 15.06 6.17
C THR A 312 -0.58 13.64 6.66
N GLU A 313 -1.01 13.47 7.90
CA GLU A 313 -1.34 12.15 8.49
C GLU A 313 -2.40 11.41 7.66
N LEU A 314 -3.44 12.13 7.21
CA LEU A 314 -4.52 11.54 6.41
C LEU A 314 -4.03 11.08 5.03
N ARG A 315 -3.11 11.83 4.41
CA ARG A 315 -2.48 11.42 3.15
C ARG A 315 -1.58 10.21 3.31
N GLU A 316 -0.85 10.13 4.42
CA GLU A 316 -0.04 8.97 4.76
C GLU A 316 -0.93 7.74 5.01
N GLU A 317 -2.07 7.89 5.68
CA GLU A 317 -3.06 6.82 5.86
C GLU A 317 -3.60 6.32 4.51
N ILE A 318 -4.00 7.23 3.61
CA ILE A 318 -4.45 6.87 2.26
C ILE A 318 -3.35 6.15 1.49
N ALA A 319 -2.11 6.65 1.53
CA ALA A 319 -0.98 6.01 0.87
C ALA A 319 -0.69 4.61 1.43
N GLY A 320 -0.83 4.42 2.75
CA GLY A 320 -0.70 3.12 3.39
C GLY A 320 -1.79 2.13 2.95
N VAL A 321 -3.05 2.57 2.89
CA VAL A 321 -4.18 1.77 2.40
C VAL A 321 -3.99 1.38 0.93
N GLU A 322 -3.58 2.34 0.10
CA GLU A 322 -3.28 2.09 -1.31
C GLU A 322 -2.11 1.10 -1.47
N ALA A 323 -1.03 1.27 -0.70
CA ALA A 323 0.14 0.41 -0.77
C ALA A 323 -0.19 -1.04 -0.35
N ASP A 324 -0.94 -1.25 0.74
CA ASP A 324 -1.41 -2.57 1.15
C ASP A 324 -2.24 -3.23 0.05
N PHE A 325 -3.18 -2.49 -0.55
CA PHE A 325 -3.98 -3.00 -1.67
C PHE A 325 -3.11 -3.37 -2.88
N ARG A 326 -2.13 -2.52 -3.24
CA ARG A 326 -1.19 -2.79 -4.35
C ARG A 326 -0.41 -4.07 -4.10
N MET A 327 0.13 -4.26 -2.90
CA MET A 327 0.88 -5.47 -2.57
C MET A 327 -0.01 -6.71 -2.61
N ARG A 328 -1.19 -6.66 -2.01
CA ARG A 328 -2.11 -7.80 -1.92
C ARG A 328 -2.59 -8.30 -3.29
N PHE A 329 -2.79 -7.39 -4.24
CA PHE A 329 -3.28 -7.72 -5.58
C PHE A 329 -2.21 -7.54 -6.68
N HIS A 330 -0.94 -7.48 -6.27
CA HIS A 330 0.23 -7.43 -7.16
C HIS A 330 0.20 -6.33 -8.23
N PHE A 331 -0.32 -5.15 -7.88
CA PHE A 331 -0.23 -3.97 -8.73
C PHE A 331 1.18 -3.39 -8.69
N SER A 332 1.71 -2.97 -9.85
CA SER A 332 3.02 -2.33 -9.91
C SER A 332 2.99 -0.95 -9.26
N ALA A 333 4.10 -0.48 -8.70
CA ALA A 333 4.19 0.85 -8.07
C ALA A 333 3.95 2.02 -9.06
N LYS A 334 4.19 1.81 -10.36
CA LYS A 334 4.09 2.85 -11.40
C LYS A 334 2.67 2.97 -11.99
N GLU A 335 1.82 1.98 -11.77
CA GLU A 335 0.48 1.98 -12.33
C GLU A 335 -0.41 2.99 -11.59
N ALA A 336 -1.19 3.77 -12.34
CA ALA A 336 -2.15 4.69 -11.75
C ALA A 336 -3.26 3.89 -11.07
N LEU A 337 -3.50 4.16 -9.79
CA LEU A 337 -4.48 3.44 -9.01
C LEU A 337 -5.39 4.41 -8.28
N SER A 338 -6.69 4.19 -8.42
CA SER A 338 -7.73 4.87 -7.67
C SER A 338 -8.81 3.85 -7.33
N PRO A 339 -9.70 4.13 -6.37
CA PRO A 339 -10.80 3.24 -6.04
C PRO A 339 -11.63 2.82 -7.28
N ALA A 340 -11.94 3.78 -8.15
CA ALA A 340 -12.71 3.52 -9.36
C ALA A 340 -11.93 2.63 -10.37
N LEU A 341 -10.63 2.87 -10.53
CA LEU A 341 -9.79 2.07 -11.43
C LEU A 341 -9.60 0.65 -10.91
N ALA A 342 -9.37 0.46 -9.61
CA ALA A 342 -9.23 -0.86 -8.98
C ALA A 342 -10.44 -1.76 -9.28
N MET A 343 -11.66 -1.25 -9.12
CA MET A 343 -12.88 -1.99 -9.47
C MET A 343 -13.02 -2.25 -10.97
N ARG A 344 -12.55 -1.34 -11.82
CA ARG A 344 -12.56 -1.53 -13.27
C ARG A 344 -11.61 -2.65 -13.69
N TYR A 345 -10.42 -2.73 -13.09
CA TYR A 345 -9.47 -3.82 -13.34
C TYR A 345 -10.09 -5.17 -12.99
N LEU A 346 -10.66 -5.32 -11.79
CA LEU A 346 -11.31 -6.58 -11.40
C LEU A 346 -12.43 -6.98 -12.37
N LYS A 347 -13.25 -6.03 -12.83
CA LYS A 347 -14.31 -6.31 -13.82
C LYS A 347 -13.74 -6.74 -15.17
N ASN A 348 -12.59 -6.20 -15.58
CA ASN A 348 -11.90 -6.63 -16.78
C ASN A 348 -11.36 -8.05 -16.61
N ASP A 349 -10.67 -8.32 -15.50
CA ASP A 349 -10.12 -9.64 -15.19
C ASP A 349 -11.23 -10.72 -15.21
N ILE A 350 -12.40 -10.42 -14.62
CA ILE A 350 -13.57 -11.32 -14.66
C ILE A 350 -14.00 -11.61 -16.09
N ARG A 351 -14.10 -10.59 -16.96
CA ARG A 351 -14.50 -10.76 -18.36
C ARG A 351 -13.47 -11.54 -19.16
N GLU A 352 -12.19 -11.22 -18.99
CA GLU A 352 -11.09 -11.91 -19.66
C GLU A 352 -11.05 -13.38 -19.24
N MET A 353 -11.17 -13.67 -17.94
CA MET A 353 -11.21 -15.04 -17.44
C MET A 353 -12.39 -15.84 -17.99
N GLN A 354 -13.58 -15.22 -18.11
CA GLN A 354 -14.73 -15.85 -18.76
C GLN A 354 -14.48 -16.15 -20.24
N GLN A 355 -13.83 -15.24 -20.96
CA GLN A 355 -13.44 -15.47 -22.35
C GLN A 355 -12.45 -16.62 -22.47
N HIS A 356 -11.42 -16.68 -21.61
CA HIS A 356 -10.47 -17.78 -21.56
C HIS A 356 -11.13 -19.13 -21.25
N ILE A 357 -12.07 -19.16 -20.31
CA ILE A 357 -12.86 -20.36 -20.01
C ILE A 357 -13.66 -20.81 -21.22
N ASN A 358 -14.33 -19.90 -21.92
CA ASN A 358 -15.14 -20.24 -23.08
C ASN A 358 -14.29 -20.71 -24.27
N ALA A 359 -13.15 -20.06 -24.52
CA ALA A 359 -12.19 -20.48 -25.52
C ALA A 359 -11.67 -21.89 -25.24
N LEU A 360 -11.21 -22.15 -24.01
CA LEU A 360 -10.69 -23.45 -23.61
C LEU A 360 -11.76 -24.56 -23.64
N LYS A 361 -13.02 -24.25 -23.31
CA LYS A 361 -14.14 -25.19 -23.49
C LYS A 361 -14.33 -25.55 -24.96
N GLY A 362 -14.27 -24.57 -25.86
CA GLY A 362 -14.37 -24.79 -27.30
C GLY A 362 -13.23 -25.66 -27.83
N GLU A 363 -11.99 -25.38 -27.40
CA GLU A 363 -10.81 -26.19 -27.75
C GLU A 363 -10.95 -27.64 -27.26
N LEU A 364 -11.37 -27.84 -26.01
CA LEU A 364 -11.58 -29.17 -25.44
C LEU A 364 -12.65 -29.97 -26.18
N LEU A 365 -13.72 -29.33 -26.66
CA LEU A 365 -14.74 -29.99 -27.50
C LEU A 365 -14.17 -30.38 -28.87
N ALA A 366 -13.33 -29.53 -29.46
CA ALA A 366 -12.69 -29.85 -30.73
C ALA A 366 -11.71 -31.04 -30.59
N PHE A 367 -11.10 -31.21 -29.41
CA PHE A 367 -10.10 -32.25 -29.13
C PHE A 367 -10.68 -33.65 -28.95
N ASP A 368 -12.01 -33.82 -28.98
CA ASP A 368 -12.65 -35.14 -29.09
C ASP A 368 -12.26 -35.86 -30.42
N ASP A 369 -11.84 -35.11 -31.46
CA ASP A 369 -11.26 -35.67 -32.70
C ASP A 369 -9.74 -35.42 -32.76
N VAL A 370 -8.97 -36.51 -32.82
CA VAL A 370 -7.50 -36.50 -32.96
C VAL A 370 -7.02 -35.70 -34.18
N LYS A 371 -7.83 -35.60 -35.25
CA LYS A 371 -7.51 -34.76 -36.42
C LYS A 371 -7.43 -33.28 -36.05
N ASN A 372 -8.33 -32.80 -35.19
CA ASN A 372 -8.35 -31.41 -34.74
C ASN A 372 -7.16 -31.11 -33.83
N ILE A 373 -6.77 -32.07 -32.98
CA ILE A 373 -5.53 -31.97 -32.20
C ILE A 373 -4.32 -31.78 -33.13
N ARG A 374 -4.23 -32.55 -34.22
CA ARG A 374 -3.13 -32.39 -35.20
C ARG A 374 -3.16 -31.03 -35.90
N ILE A 375 -4.34 -30.50 -36.24
CA ILE A 375 -4.48 -29.16 -36.85
C ILE A 375 -4.02 -28.09 -35.86
N TRP A 376 -4.41 -28.21 -34.60
CA TRP A 376 -3.96 -27.31 -33.54
C TRP A 376 -2.44 -27.34 -33.35
N LEU A 377 -1.83 -28.54 -33.32
CA LEU A 377 -0.38 -28.71 -33.20
C LEU A 377 0.40 -28.14 -34.39
N LYS A 378 -0.19 -28.04 -35.59
CA LYS A 378 0.46 -27.38 -36.73
C LYS A 378 0.64 -25.88 -36.52
N ASN A 379 -0.31 -25.25 -35.83
CA ASN A 379 -0.26 -23.81 -35.53
C ASN A 379 0.53 -23.51 -34.25
N TYR A 380 0.77 -24.53 -33.41
CA TYR A 380 1.57 -24.42 -32.20
C TYR A 380 3.08 -24.46 -32.50
N ARG A 381 3.82 -23.48 -31.97
CA ARG A 381 5.28 -23.38 -32.06
C ARG A 381 5.85 -23.45 -30.64
N ILE A 382 6.91 -24.25 -30.47
CA ILE A 382 7.71 -24.36 -29.24
C ILE A 382 8.83 -23.33 -29.33
#